data_AF-Q0BWE4-F1
#
_entry.id   AF-Q0BWE4-F1
#
_cell.length_a   1.000
_cell.length_b   1.000
_cell.length_c   1.000
_cell.angle_alpha   90.00
_cell.angle_beta   90.00
_cell.angle_gamma   90.00
#
_symmetry.space_group_name_H-M   'P 1'
#
loop_
_entity.id
_entity.type
_entity.pdbx_description
1 polymer ?
#
loop_
_entity_poly.entity_id
_entity_poly.type
_entity_poly.pdbx_seq_one_letter_code
_entity_poly.pdbx_strand_id
1 'polypeptide(L)'
;MRLPLLLIPALLMTAAAEAQPISVNKGQWYVTQDMYYDASVNGEAIDLPPEHTAIDECWSLDEEVLIDESMVEMFEGCVSTGAVSHPFGLDIGLSCDFDGLELEGSAFFTVNHGRDSFAANLELASLAGDPVKFQSHIIMIGHRTGACQGPG
;
A
#
# COMPACT_ATOMS: atom_id res chain seq x y z
N MET A 1 43.69 -44.66 -16.01
CA MET A 1 42.46 -44.39 -15.24
C MET A 1 42.32 -42.88 -15.12
N ARG A 2 41.37 -42.26 -15.82
CA ARG A 2 41.08 -40.83 -15.76
C ARG A 2 39.66 -40.67 -15.23
N LEU A 3 39.54 -40.12 -14.02
CA LEU A 3 38.27 -39.76 -13.39
C LEU A 3 37.91 -38.36 -13.91
N PRO A 4 36.75 -38.13 -14.54
CA PRO A 4 36.33 -36.78 -14.85
C PRO A 4 35.71 -36.18 -13.59
N LEU A 5 36.33 -35.12 -13.08
CA LEU A 5 35.71 -34.19 -12.13
C LEU A 5 34.55 -33.50 -12.87
N LEU A 6 33.33 -33.95 -12.61
CA LEU A 6 32.12 -33.21 -12.97
C LEU A 6 31.96 -32.07 -11.96
N LEU A 7 32.43 -30.88 -12.33
CA LEU A 7 31.95 -29.63 -11.74
C LEU A 7 30.47 -29.48 -12.11
N ILE A 8 29.59 -29.72 -11.14
CA ILE A 8 28.19 -29.31 -11.22
C ILE A 8 28.17 -27.84 -10.77
N PRO A 9 27.87 -26.88 -11.65
CA PRO A 9 27.60 -25.52 -11.20
C PRO A 9 26.29 -25.57 -10.42
N ALA A 10 26.38 -25.41 -9.10
CA ALA A 10 25.23 -25.11 -8.27
C ALA A 10 24.67 -23.77 -8.75
N LEU A 11 23.71 -23.83 -9.67
CA LEU A 11 22.81 -22.74 -9.99
C LEU A 11 22.05 -22.42 -8.70
N LEU A 12 22.58 -21.45 -7.95
CA LEU A 12 21.83 -20.73 -6.94
C LEU A 12 20.70 -20.02 -7.69
N MET A 13 19.55 -20.68 -7.75
CA MET A 13 18.32 -20.02 -8.13
C MET A 13 18.07 -18.95 -7.07
N THR A 14 18.41 -17.71 -7.39
CA THR A 14 17.89 -16.52 -6.72
C THR A 14 16.41 -16.49 -7.02
N ALA A 15 15.62 -17.23 -6.25
CA ALA A 15 14.19 -16.99 -6.18
C ALA A 15 14.04 -15.53 -5.73
N ALA A 16 13.31 -14.72 -6.51
CA ALA A 16 12.84 -13.45 -6.02
C ALA A 16 12.04 -13.75 -4.74
N ALA A 17 12.51 -13.28 -3.60
CA ALA A 17 11.76 -13.40 -2.37
C ALA A 17 10.52 -12.51 -2.54
N GLU A 18 9.37 -13.13 -2.75
CA GLU A 18 8.09 -12.42 -2.75
C GLU A 18 7.92 -11.77 -1.37
N ALA A 19 7.46 -10.51 -1.37
CA ALA A 19 7.19 -9.78 -0.15
C ALA A 19 6.15 -10.55 0.67
N GLN A 20 6.47 -10.83 1.93
CA GLN A 20 5.53 -11.45 2.86
C GLN A 20 4.45 -10.44 3.27
N PRO A 21 3.17 -10.85 3.25
CA PRO A 21 2.06 -10.02 3.70
C PRO A 21 2.15 -9.76 5.20
N ILE A 22 1.60 -8.64 5.66
CA ILE A 22 1.39 -8.36 7.09
C ILE A 22 -0.09 -8.49 7.42
N SER A 23 -0.46 -8.69 8.69
CA SER A 23 -1.86 -8.90 9.06
C SER A 23 -2.29 -8.12 10.29
N VAL A 24 -3.58 -7.80 10.32
CA VAL A 24 -4.27 -7.12 11.43
C VAL A 24 -5.27 -8.07 12.10
N ASN A 25 -5.63 -7.79 13.35
CA ASN A 25 -6.60 -8.62 14.07
C ASN A 25 -8.02 -8.43 13.51
N LYS A 26 -8.80 -9.53 13.51
CA LYS A 26 -10.22 -9.49 13.18
C LYS A 26 -11.03 -8.72 14.22
N GLY A 27 -12.06 -7.98 13.81
CA GLY A 27 -12.92 -7.26 14.74
C GLY A 27 -13.62 -6.07 14.12
N GLN A 28 -14.22 -5.25 14.98
CA GLN A 28 -14.71 -3.93 14.61
C GLN A 28 -13.52 -2.98 14.53
N TRP A 29 -13.44 -2.22 13.44
CA TRP A 29 -12.39 -1.24 13.16
C TRP A 29 -13.00 0.13 12.93
N TYR A 30 -12.31 1.15 13.43
CA TYR A 30 -12.52 2.54 13.04
C TYR A 30 -11.28 2.98 12.27
N VAL A 31 -11.48 3.41 11.03
CA VAL A 31 -10.43 3.84 10.11
C VAL A 31 -10.69 5.28 9.71
N THR A 32 -9.68 6.13 9.84
CA THR A 32 -9.68 7.48 9.30
C THR A 32 -8.75 7.57 8.11
N GLN A 33 -9.12 8.39 7.14
CA GLN A 33 -8.29 8.72 5.99
C GLN A 33 -8.31 10.23 5.78
N ASP A 34 -7.12 10.83 5.73
CA ASP A 34 -6.89 12.22 5.39
C ASP A 34 -6.14 12.29 4.06
N MET A 35 -6.63 13.07 3.11
CA MET A 35 -6.04 13.23 1.78
C MET A 35 -5.70 14.70 1.56
N TYR A 36 -4.44 14.95 1.21
CA TYR A 36 -3.92 16.27 0.88
C TYR A 36 -3.43 16.25 -0.56
N TYR A 37 -3.70 17.33 -1.30
CA TYR A 37 -3.30 17.47 -2.69
C TYR A 37 -2.55 18.78 -2.89
N ASP A 38 -1.49 18.73 -3.68
CA ASP A 38 -0.85 19.91 -4.27
C ASP A 38 -0.94 19.76 -5.79
N ALA A 39 -1.57 20.73 -6.46
CA ALA A 39 -1.75 20.69 -7.90
C ALA A 39 -1.46 22.04 -8.54
N SER A 40 -0.86 22.01 -9.73
CA SER A 40 -0.72 23.20 -10.57
C SER A 40 -0.76 22.86 -12.06
N VAL A 41 -1.23 23.82 -12.86
CA VAL A 41 -1.27 23.70 -14.33
C VAL A 41 -0.53 24.89 -14.93
N ASN A 42 0.49 24.62 -15.75
CA ASN A 42 1.34 25.68 -16.32
C ASN A 42 1.94 26.63 -15.26
N GLY A 43 2.16 26.14 -14.04
CA GLY A 43 2.70 26.92 -12.91
C GLY A 43 1.67 27.74 -12.14
N GLU A 44 0.38 27.71 -12.51
CA GLU A 44 -0.70 28.27 -11.71
C GLU A 44 -1.24 27.22 -10.75
N ALA A 45 -1.22 27.51 -9.45
CA ALA A 45 -1.71 26.61 -8.41
C ALA A 45 -3.22 26.42 -8.51
N ILE A 46 -3.67 25.17 -8.38
CA ILE A 46 -5.07 24.80 -8.25
C ILE A 46 -5.33 24.54 -6.78
N ASP A 47 -6.31 25.24 -6.22
CA ASP A 47 -6.75 25.01 -4.85
C ASP A 47 -7.63 23.75 -4.82
N LEU A 48 -7.10 22.69 -4.21
CA LEU A 48 -7.80 21.44 -3.95
C LEU A 48 -7.96 21.31 -2.43
N PRO A 49 -9.20 21.37 -1.89
CA PRO A 49 -9.40 21.26 -0.47
C PRO A 49 -8.99 19.86 0.02
N PRO A 50 -8.43 19.74 1.23
CA PRO A 50 -8.18 18.44 1.84
C PRO A 50 -9.49 17.66 2.05
N GLU A 51 -9.42 16.35 1.90
CA GLU A 51 -10.54 15.44 2.11
C GLU A 51 -10.32 14.61 3.36
N HIS A 52 -11.39 14.38 4.11
CA HIS A 52 -11.38 13.54 5.30
C HIS A 52 -12.54 12.55 5.24
N THR A 53 -12.24 11.28 5.50
CA THR A 53 -13.23 10.24 5.65
C THR A 53 -12.97 9.42 6.91
N ALA A 54 -14.04 8.90 7.50
CA ALA A 54 -13.97 7.99 8.62
C ALA A 54 -15.00 6.87 8.41
N ILE A 55 -14.55 5.63 8.61
CA ILE A 55 -15.34 4.43 8.34
C ILE A 55 -15.27 3.52 9.56
N ASP A 56 -16.43 3.04 9.99
CA ASP A 56 -16.56 1.94 10.93
C ASP A 56 -16.87 0.66 10.14
N GLU A 57 -15.97 -0.32 10.17
CA GLU A 57 -16.13 -1.56 9.42
C GLU A 57 -15.87 -2.80 10.29
N CYS A 58 -16.64 -3.86 10.01
CA CYS A 58 -16.42 -5.16 10.63
C CYS A 58 -15.57 -6.04 9.72
N TRP A 59 -14.37 -6.38 10.18
CA TRP A 59 -13.47 -7.33 9.51
C TRP A 59 -13.56 -8.69 10.21
N SER A 60 -14.58 -9.48 9.84
CA SER A 60 -14.88 -10.79 10.45
C SER A 60 -14.81 -11.98 9.49
N LEU A 61 -14.30 -11.81 8.27
CA LEU A 61 -14.23 -12.90 7.28
C LEU A 61 -13.40 -14.08 7.84
N ASP A 62 -13.66 -15.29 7.35
CA ASP A 62 -12.98 -16.52 7.81
C ASP A 62 -11.48 -16.49 7.51
N GLU A 63 -11.07 -15.73 6.49
CA GLU A 63 -9.67 -15.52 6.09
C GLU A 63 -8.98 -14.46 6.96
N GLU A 64 -7.64 -14.51 7.04
CA GLU A 64 -6.88 -13.46 7.72
C GLU A 64 -7.06 -12.12 7.00
N VAL A 65 -7.09 -11.01 7.75
CA VAL A 65 -7.09 -9.67 7.16
C VAL A 65 -5.64 -9.33 6.82
N LEU A 66 -5.29 -9.53 5.56
CA LEU A 66 -3.93 -9.31 5.04
C LEU A 66 -3.81 -7.91 4.45
N ILE A 67 -2.64 -7.33 4.66
CA ILE A 67 -2.14 -6.16 3.94
C ILE A 67 -1.02 -6.69 3.05
N ASP A 68 -1.25 -6.64 1.74
CA ASP A 68 -0.36 -7.15 0.71
C ASP A 68 -0.48 -6.31 -0.58
N GLU A 69 0.25 -6.70 -1.63
CA GLU A 69 0.24 -5.99 -2.91
C GLU A 69 -1.14 -5.92 -3.57
N SER A 70 -2.08 -6.83 -3.26
CA SER A 70 -3.43 -6.78 -3.81
C SER A 70 -4.24 -5.60 -3.29
N MET A 71 -3.84 -4.99 -2.16
CA MET A 71 -4.46 -3.74 -1.70
C MET A 71 -4.29 -2.59 -2.70
N VAL A 72 -3.31 -2.66 -3.60
CA VAL A 72 -3.14 -1.69 -4.67
C VAL A 72 -4.33 -1.70 -5.63
N GLU A 73 -4.96 -2.87 -5.83
CA GLU A 73 -6.14 -3.01 -6.70
C GLU A 73 -7.36 -2.24 -6.16
N MET A 74 -7.36 -1.88 -4.87
CA MET A 74 -8.40 -1.01 -4.28
C MET A 74 -8.29 0.44 -4.77
N PHE A 75 -7.12 0.86 -5.26
CA PHE A 75 -6.90 2.18 -5.84
C PHE A 75 -7.09 2.08 -7.35
N GLU A 76 -8.29 2.46 -7.82
CA GLU A 76 -8.60 2.45 -9.25
C GLU A 76 -7.53 3.19 -10.06
N GLY A 77 -7.04 2.54 -11.13
CA GLY A 77 -6.00 3.09 -11.99
C GLY A 77 -4.57 2.84 -11.50
N CYS A 78 -4.34 2.22 -10.34
CA CYS A 78 -3.01 1.90 -9.82
C CYS A 78 -2.59 0.44 -10.03
N VAL A 79 -1.29 0.22 -10.21
CA VAL A 79 -0.63 -1.09 -10.20
C VAL A 79 0.57 -1.10 -9.26
N SER A 80 0.83 -2.26 -8.65
CA SER A 80 2.05 -2.48 -7.85
C SER A 80 3.27 -2.52 -8.76
N THR A 81 4.33 -1.79 -8.40
CA THR A 81 5.66 -1.90 -9.01
C THR A 81 6.62 -2.78 -8.19
N GLY A 82 6.09 -3.41 -7.13
CA GLY A 82 6.75 -4.36 -6.24
C GLY A 82 6.67 -3.93 -4.78
N ALA A 83 6.84 -4.88 -3.86
CA ALA A 83 6.84 -4.61 -2.43
C ALA A 83 8.10 -5.07 -1.67
N VAL A 84 8.29 -4.47 -0.51
CA VAL A 84 9.36 -4.76 0.44
C VAL A 84 8.75 -4.97 1.83
N SER A 85 8.93 -6.16 2.38
CA SER A 85 8.42 -6.50 3.71
C SER A 85 9.38 -6.11 4.81
N HIS A 86 8.79 -5.64 5.91
CA HIS A 86 9.44 -5.36 7.19
C HIS A 86 8.76 -6.16 8.30
N PRO A 87 9.38 -6.34 9.48
CA PRO A 87 8.78 -7.12 10.58
C PRO A 87 7.37 -6.68 11.01
N PHE A 88 7.04 -5.40 10.82
CA PHE A 88 5.76 -4.79 11.21
C PHE A 88 5.26 -3.81 10.15
N GLY A 89 5.67 -4.00 8.90
CA GLY A 89 5.32 -3.07 7.83
C GLY A 89 5.53 -3.66 6.45
N LEU A 90 4.98 -2.97 5.47
CA LEU A 90 5.05 -3.34 4.06
C LEU A 90 5.12 -2.05 3.27
N ASP A 91 6.14 -1.92 2.43
CA ASP A 91 6.29 -0.81 1.49
C ASP A 91 5.90 -1.34 0.12
N ILE A 92 5.00 -0.67 -0.60
CA ILE A 92 4.54 -1.05 -1.93
C ILE A 92 4.79 0.11 -2.89
N GLY A 93 5.54 -0.12 -3.96
CA GLY A 93 5.70 0.85 -5.03
C GLY A 93 4.43 0.92 -5.89
N LEU A 94 4.08 2.12 -6.33
CA LEU A 94 2.85 2.38 -7.09
C LEU A 94 3.15 3.08 -8.40
N SER A 95 2.44 2.66 -9.45
CA SER A 95 2.30 3.40 -10.70
C SER A 95 0.82 3.50 -11.02
N CYS A 96 0.31 4.72 -11.22
CA CYS A 96 -1.10 4.97 -11.41
C CYS A 96 -1.37 5.82 -12.65
N ASP A 97 -2.51 5.58 -13.30
CA ASP A 97 -3.06 6.45 -14.34
C ASP A 97 -4.42 6.98 -13.86
N PHE A 98 -4.46 8.30 -13.60
CA PHE A 98 -5.69 9.00 -13.27
C PHE A 98 -6.10 9.90 -14.43
N ASP A 99 -7.10 9.48 -15.20
CA ASP A 99 -7.64 10.23 -16.36
C ASP A 99 -6.57 10.67 -17.38
N GLY A 100 -5.55 9.84 -17.60
CA GLY A 100 -4.44 10.11 -18.51
C GLY A 100 -3.26 10.85 -17.88
N LEU A 101 -3.28 11.07 -16.55
CA LEU A 101 -2.16 11.59 -15.79
C LEU A 101 -1.41 10.44 -15.11
N GLU A 102 -0.20 10.17 -15.59
CA GLU A 102 0.69 9.17 -15.00
C GLU A 102 1.26 9.70 -13.68
N LEU A 103 1.01 8.97 -12.59
CA LEU A 103 1.56 9.20 -11.27
C LEU A 103 2.45 8.03 -10.85
N GLU A 104 3.53 8.32 -10.14
CA GLU A 104 4.38 7.32 -9.48
C GLU A 104 4.50 7.64 -8.00
N GLY A 105 4.71 6.60 -7.19
CA GLY A 105 4.89 6.79 -5.77
C GLY A 105 4.98 5.51 -4.97
N SER A 106 4.59 5.58 -3.71
CA SER A 106 4.70 4.45 -2.78
C SER A 106 3.64 4.51 -1.68
N ALA A 107 3.24 3.34 -1.21
CA ALA A 107 2.42 3.12 -0.03
C ALA A 107 3.27 2.47 1.07
N PHE A 108 3.24 3.05 2.27
CA PHE A 108 3.98 2.59 3.44
C PHE A 108 2.99 2.15 4.51
N PHE A 109 2.91 0.86 4.78
CA PHE A 109 2.02 0.30 5.78
C PHE A 109 2.81 -0.09 7.03
N THR A 110 2.25 0.18 8.19
CA THR A 110 2.79 -0.28 9.48
C THR A 110 1.67 -0.78 10.37
N VAL A 111 1.91 -1.90 11.05
CA VAL A 111 0.97 -2.54 11.97
C VAL A 111 1.62 -2.60 13.35
N ASN A 112 0.89 -2.27 14.41
CA ASN A 112 1.44 -2.37 15.75
C ASN A 112 1.72 -3.82 16.15
N HIS A 113 2.60 -4.03 17.14
CA HIS A 113 2.93 -5.37 17.64
C HIS A 113 1.71 -6.20 18.07
N GLY A 114 0.67 -5.54 18.59
CA GLY A 114 -0.59 -6.18 19.03
C GLY A 114 -1.55 -6.50 17.89
N ARG A 115 -1.30 -6.02 16.66
CA ARG A 115 -2.16 -6.08 15.48
C ARG A 115 -3.55 -5.43 15.64
N ASP A 116 -3.72 -4.58 16.66
CA ASP A 116 -4.96 -3.84 16.94
C ASP A 116 -4.92 -2.39 16.45
N SER A 117 -3.83 -1.96 15.80
CA SER A 117 -3.79 -0.68 15.08
C SER A 117 -2.84 -0.75 13.90
N PHE A 118 -3.13 0.04 12.87
CA PHE A 118 -2.25 0.24 11.73
C PHE A 118 -2.19 1.72 11.33
N ALA A 119 -1.14 2.08 10.62
CA ALA A 119 -1.02 3.33 9.90
C ALA A 119 -0.56 3.03 8.47
N ALA A 120 -1.08 3.78 7.51
CA ALA A 120 -0.60 3.76 6.14
C ALA A 120 -0.38 5.18 5.65
N ASN A 121 0.67 5.37 4.87
CA ASN A 121 0.95 6.63 4.18
C ASN A 121 1.13 6.32 2.69
N LEU A 122 0.34 6.96 1.83
CA LEU A 122 0.51 6.89 0.38
C LEU A 122 0.94 8.26 -0.14
N GLU A 123 1.98 8.24 -0.96
CA GLU A 123 2.49 9.41 -1.64
C GLU A 123 2.50 9.11 -3.13
N LEU A 124 1.83 9.93 -3.95
CA LEU A 124 1.83 9.84 -5.40
C LEU A 124 2.19 11.20 -5.99
N ALA A 125 2.94 11.20 -7.09
CA ALA A 125 3.30 12.42 -7.78
C ALA A 125 3.33 12.23 -9.30
N SER A 126 2.94 13.28 -10.03
CA SER A 126 3.04 13.33 -11.49
C SER A 126 4.50 13.25 -11.94
N LEU A 127 4.73 12.68 -13.11
CA LEU A 127 6.07 12.55 -13.66
C LEU A 127 6.73 13.91 -13.97
N ALA A 128 8.06 13.89 -14.01
CA ALA A 128 8.83 15.06 -14.40
C ALA A 128 8.53 15.42 -15.87
N GLY A 129 8.32 16.70 -16.15
CA GLY A 129 7.98 17.18 -17.50
C GLY A 129 6.49 17.33 -17.81
N ASP A 130 5.59 16.78 -16.99
CA ASP A 130 4.14 16.97 -17.22
C ASP A 130 3.70 18.43 -17.06
N PRO A 131 2.79 18.93 -17.94
CA PRO A 131 2.26 20.28 -17.85
C PRO A 131 1.33 20.49 -16.65
N VAL A 132 0.79 19.39 -16.14
CA VAL A 132 0.08 19.29 -14.87
C VAL A 132 1.06 18.76 -13.83
N LYS A 133 1.22 19.48 -12.72
CA LYS A 133 1.89 18.96 -11.53
C LYS A 133 0.82 18.56 -10.54
N PHE A 134 0.94 17.34 -10.04
CA PHE A 134 0.06 16.80 -9.03
C PHE A 134 0.90 16.04 -8.01
N GLN A 135 0.62 16.23 -6.75
CA GLN A 135 1.14 15.44 -5.65
C GLN A 135 -0.02 15.16 -4.69
N SER A 136 -0.17 13.90 -4.29
CA SER A 136 -1.08 13.51 -3.22
C SER A 136 -0.31 12.95 -2.04
N HIS A 137 -0.83 13.22 -0.85
CA HIS A 137 -0.40 12.64 0.41
C HIS A 137 -1.62 12.14 1.14
N ILE A 138 -1.74 10.82 1.29
CA ILE A 138 -2.88 10.16 1.92
C ILE A 138 -2.39 9.47 3.18
N ILE A 139 -3.01 9.79 4.32
CA ILE A 139 -2.71 9.19 5.61
C ILE A 139 -3.93 8.39 6.04
N MET A 140 -3.74 7.10 6.32
CA MET A 140 -4.76 6.25 6.91
C MET A 140 -4.33 5.79 8.30
N ILE A 141 -5.25 5.82 9.26
CA ILE A 141 -5.03 5.30 10.61
C ILE A 141 -6.21 4.44 10.99
N GLY A 142 -5.95 3.19 11.37
CA GLY A 142 -6.98 2.29 11.84
C GLY A 142 -6.71 1.81 13.25
N HIS A 143 -7.77 1.67 14.03
CA HIS A 143 -7.72 0.99 15.32
C HIS A 143 -8.92 0.06 15.51
N ARG A 144 -8.65 -1.08 16.12
CA ARG A 144 -9.67 -2.04 16.49
C ARG A 144 -10.43 -1.54 17.71
N THR A 145 -11.75 -1.43 17.60
CA THR A 145 -12.64 -0.95 18.66
C THR A 145 -13.33 -2.09 19.43
N GLY A 146 -13.24 -3.32 18.93
CA GLY A 146 -13.75 -4.51 19.64
C GLY A 146 -13.98 -5.72 18.74
N ALA A 147 -14.87 -6.60 19.18
CA ALA A 147 -15.43 -7.66 18.34
C ALA A 147 -16.53 -7.08 17.45
N CYS A 148 -16.71 -7.65 16.25
CA CYS A 148 -17.85 -7.30 15.42
C CYS A 148 -19.16 -7.58 16.14
N GLN A 149 -20.10 -6.63 16.07
CA GLN A 149 -21.46 -6.86 16.49
C GLN A 149 -22.19 -7.57 15.34
N GLY A 150 -22.77 -8.74 15.61
CA GLY A 150 -23.64 -9.41 14.63
C GLY A 150 -24.84 -8.53 14.27
N PRO A 151 -25.56 -8.82 13.17
CA PRO A 151 -26.81 -8.13 12.90
C PRO A 151 -27.74 -8.31 14.11
N GLY A 152 -28.15 -7.18 14.71
CA GLY A 152 -29.13 -7.15 15.79
C GLY A 152 -30.52 -7.57 15.34
#